data_AF-D8K9V0-F1
#
_entry.id   AF-D8K9V0-F1
#
_cell.length_a   1.000
_cell.length_b   1.000
_cell.length_c   1.000
_cell.angle_alpha   90.00
_cell.angle_beta   90.00
_cell.angle_gamma   90.00
#
_symmetry.space_group_name_H-M   'P 1'
#
loop_
_entity.id
_entity.type
_entity.pdbx_description
1 polymer ?
#
loop_
_entity_poly.entity_id
_entity_poly.type
_entity_poly.pdbx_seq_one_letter_code
_entity_poly.pdbx_strand_id
1 'polypeptide(L)'
;MKNYKIAKRQIDVSVGESVRIIRELQEMSQNELAKLAGIPQSTISAIENDRVNLGVERAKQLALALKCHPAVLVFPGWDVHNAA
;
A
#
# COMPACT_ATOMS: atom_id res chain seq x y z
N MET A 1 7.56 -23.47 20.73
CA MET A 1 7.88 -22.97 19.38
C MET A 1 8.96 -23.79 18.66
N LYS A 2 9.07 -25.12 18.87
CA LYS A 2 10.20 -25.91 18.30
C LYS A 2 10.10 -26.21 16.79
N ASN A 3 8.96 -25.95 16.14
CA ASN A 3 8.72 -26.27 14.73
C ASN A 3 8.22 -25.08 13.89
N TYR A 4 8.46 -23.84 14.33
CA TYR A 4 8.14 -22.67 13.52
C TYR A 4 9.06 -22.60 12.30
N LYS A 5 8.49 -22.60 11.10
CA LYS A 5 9.20 -22.34 9.85
C LYS A 5 8.66 -21.05 9.25
N ILE A 6 9.55 -20.10 8.99
CA ILE A 6 9.20 -18.86 8.29
C ILE A 6 8.66 -19.23 6.90
N ALA A 7 7.54 -18.61 6.52
CA ALA A 7 6.99 -18.78 5.19
C ALA A 7 7.94 -18.18 4.15
N LYS A 8 8.17 -18.89 3.04
CA LYS A 8 8.99 -18.39 1.95
C LYS A 8 8.22 -17.30 1.19
N ARG A 9 8.81 -16.10 1.08
CA ARG A 9 8.29 -15.01 0.23
C ARG A 9 8.24 -15.49 -1.22
N GLN A 10 7.08 -15.34 -1.86
CA GLN A 10 6.86 -15.78 -3.25
C GLN A 10 6.98 -14.61 -4.24
N ILE A 11 6.54 -13.43 -3.84
CA ILE A 11 6.56 -12.22 -4.65
C ILE A 11 7.04 -11.03 -3.82
N ASP A 12 7.78 -10.14 -4.47
CA ASP A 12 7.97 -8.79 -3.96
C ASP A 12 6.74 -7.96 -4.32
N VAL A 13 6.33 -7.08 -3.40
CA VAL A 13 5.17 -6.21 -3.57
C VAL A 13 5.69 -4.80 -3.42
N SER A 14 5.46 -3.95 -4.42
CA SER A 14 5.82 -2.54 -4.36
C SER A 14 4.84 -1.76 -3.48
N VAL A 15 5.19 -0.52 -3.14
CA VAL A 15 4.28 0.38 -2.41
C VAL A 15 3.05 0.70 -3.26
N GLY A 16 3.21 0.92 -4.56
CA GLY A 16 2.11 1.14 -5.48
C GLY A 16 1.16 -0.07 -5.56
N GLU A 17 1.73 -1.27 -5.67
CA GLU A 17 0.97 -2.52 -5.66
C GLU A 17 0.22 -2.72 -4.34
N SER A 18 0.84 -2.39 -3.19
CA SER A 18 0.16 -2.45 -1.89
C SER A 18 -1.10 -1.60 -1.85
N VAL A 19 -1.01 -0.33 -2.31
CA VAL A 19 -2.17 0.57 -2.39
C VAL A 19 -3.25 -0.04 -3.30
N ARG A 20 -2.85 -0.55 -4.47
CA ARG A 20 -3.77 -1.17 -5.42
C ARG A 20 -4.47 -2.40 -4.83
N ILE A 21 -3.71 -3.30 -4.21
CA ILE A 21 -4.23 -4.53 -3.59
C ILE A 21 -5.27 -4.18 -2.53
N ILE A 22 -4.93 -3.27 -1.60
CA ILE A 22 -5.86 -2.88 -0.53
C ILE A 22 -7.11 -2.19 -1.10
N ARG A 23 -6.97 -1.37 -2.14
CA ARG A 23 -8.11 -0.75 -2.83
C ARG A 23 -9.03 -1.78 -3.48
N GLU A 24 -8.46 -2.73 -4.23
CA GLU A 24 -9.22 -3.75 -4.96
C GLU A 24 -9.88 -4.75 -4.00
N LEU A 25 -9.23 -5.10 -2.88
CA LEU A 25 -9.84 -5.89 -1.81
C LEU A 25 -11.06 -5.23 -1.17
N GLN A 26 -11.17 -3.91 -1.28
CA GLN A 26 -12.33 -3.13 -0.82
C GLN A 26 -13.32 -2.82 -1.94
N GLU A 27 -13.14 -3.44 -3.12
CA GLU A 27 -14.00 -3.28 -4.30
C GLU A 27 -14.11 -1.81 -4.78
N MET A 28 -13.09 -0.99 -4.49
CA MET A 28 -13.06 0.42 -4.85
C MET A 28 -12.39 0.65 -6.20
N SER A 29 -12.95 1.51 -7.03
CA SER A 29 -12.26 2.08 -8.19
C SER A 29 -11.24 3.16 -7.79
N GLN A 30 -10.30 3.48 -8.68
CA GLN A 30 -9.36 4.59 -8.44
C GLN A 30 -10.09 5.95 -8.29
N ASN A 31 -11.22 6.14 -8.97
CA ASN A 31 -12.04 7.35 -8.85
C ASN A 31 -12.71 7.47 -7.47
N GLU A 32 -13.19 6.35 -6.92
CA GLU A 32 -13.77 6.33 -5.58
C GLU A 32 -12.72 6.59 -4.51
N LEU A 33 -11.54 5.96 -4.63
CA LEU A 33 -10.41 6.26 -3.74
C LEU A 33 -9.97 7.72 -3.85
N ALA A 34 -9.88 8.26 -5.06
CA ALA A 34 -9.55 9.66 -5.29
C ALA A 34 -10.52 10.61 -4.57
N LYS A 35 -11.82 10.34 -4.68
CA LYS A 35 -12.87 11.11 -4.01
C LYS A 35 -12.77 11.03 -2.49
N LEU A 36 -12.54 9.84 -1.93
CA LEU A 36 -12.45 9.63 -0.48
C LEU A 36 -11.17 10.18 0.13
N ALA A 37 -10.04 10.07 -0.57
CA ALA A 37 -8.75 10.54 -0.10
C ALA A 37 -8.50 12.03 -0.37
N GLY A 38 -9.32 12.68 -1.21
CA GLY A 38 -9.09 14.07 -1.65
C GLY A 38 -7.83 14.22 -2.52
N ILE A 39 -7.47 13.16 -3.26
CA ILE A 39 -6.29 13.09 -4.12
C ILE A 39 -6.76 12.95 -5.58
N PRO A 40 -6.16 13.65 -6.56
CA PRO A 40 -6.53 13.46 -7.96
C PRO A 40 -6.38 12.00 -8.40
N GLN A 41 -7.33 11.46 -9.16
CA GLN A 41 -7.25 10.07 -9.63
C GLN A 41 -5.98 9.80 -10.46
N SER A 42 -5.51 10.77 -11.23
CA SER A 42 -4.22 10.67 -11.94
C SER A 42 -3.04 10.46 -11.00
N THR A 43 -3.08 11.04 -9.80
CA THR A 43 -2.07 10.82 -8.75
C THR A 43 -2.20 9.44 -8.13
N ILE A 44 -3.43 8.96 -7.87
CA ILE A 44 -3.67 7.57 -7.44
C ILE A 44 -3.08 6.59 -8.46
N SER A 45 -3.39 6.78 -9.74
CA SER A 45 -2.85 5.97 -10.83
C SER A 45 -1.32 6.03 -10.89
N ALA A 46 -0.71 7.21 -10.74
CA ALA A 46 0.73 7.35 -10.72
C ALA A 46 1.39 6.64 -9.52
N ILE A 47 0.75 6.64 -8.34
CA ILE A 47 1.20 5.90 -7.16
C ILE A 47 1.08 4.40 -7.40
N GLU A 48 -0.08 3.91 -7.85
CA GLU A 48 -0.34 2.48 -8.06
C GLU A 48 0.56 1.85 -9.14
N ASN A 49 1.12 2.67 -10.03
CA ASN A 49 2.06 2.24 -11.07
C ASN A 49 3.52 2.62 -10.74
N ASP A 50 3.82 2.96 -9.48
CA ASP A 50 5.16 3.32 -8.97
C ASP A 50 5.86 4.47 -9.74
N ARG A 51 5.08 5.32 -10.43
CA ARG A 51 5.60 6.49 -11.15
C ARG A 51 5.86 7.68 -10.23
N VAL A 52 5.23 7.68 -9.05
CA VAL A 52 5.40 8.70 -8.01
C VAL A 52 5.56 8.01 -6.66
N ASN A 53 6.58 8.42 -5.91
CA ASN A 53 6.78 7.93 -4.55
C ASN A 53 5.64 8.35 -3.61
N LEU A 54 5.15 7.39 -2.83
CA LEU A 54 4.16 7.64 -1.79
C LEU A 54 4.83 8.27 -0.56
N GLY A 55 4.76 9.60 -0.45
CA GLY A 55 5.21 10.32 0.73
C GLY A 55 4.30 10.11 1.96
N VAL A 56 4.83 10.39 3.16
CA VAL A 56 4.17 10.16 4.45
C VAL A 56 2.78 10.79 4.54
N GLU A 57 2.61 12.04 4.09
CA GLU A 57 1.31 12.72 4.17
C GLU A 57 0.25 12.07 3.27
N ARG A 58 0.63 11.69 2.05
CA ARG A 58 -0.27 10.95 1.16
C ARG A 58 -0.55 9.54 1.68
N ALA A 59 0.43 8.88 2.30
CA ALA A 59 0.21 7.59 2.94
C ALA A 59 -0.86 7.69 4.04
N LYS A 60 -0.82 8.74 4.88
CA LYS A 60 -1.85 8.99 5.89
C LYS A 60 -3.24 9.23 5.28
N GLN A 61 -3.32 10.04 4.22
CA GLN A 61 -4.59 10.32 3.52
C GLN A 61 -5.19 9.05 2.91
N LEU A 62 -4.39 8.27 2.19
CA LEU A 62 -4.82 7.01 1.59
C LEU A 62 -5.21 5.98 2.65
N ALA A 63 -4.43 5.86 3.72
CA ALA A 63 -4.70 4.93 4.81
C ALA A 63 -6.03 5.24 5.52
N LEU A 64 -6.36 6.53 5.68
CA LEU A 64 -7.65 6.96 6.21
C LEU A 64 -8.80 6.53 5.29
N ALA A 65 -8.68 6.78 3.98
CA ALA A 65 -9.69 6.41 2.99
C ALA A 65 -9.86 4.89 2.86
N LEU A 66 -8.75 4.14 2.92
CA LEU A 66 -8.68 2.68 2.86
C LEU A 66 -8.85 2.01 4.24
N LYS A 67 -9.15 2.77 5.29
CA LYS A 67 -9.39 2.25 6.65
C LYS A 67 -8.30 1.29 7.15
N CYS A 68 -7.05 1.58 6.85
CA CYS A 68 -5.90 0.78 7.27
C CYS A 68 -4.87 1.66 7.99
N HIS A 69 -3.88 1.02 8.61
CA HIS A 69 -2.75 1.75 9.18
C HIS A 69 -1.75 2.14 8.06
N PRO A 70 -1.17 3.35 8.02
CA PRO A 70 -0.27 3.78 6.94
C PRO A 70 0.90 2.82 6.67
N ALA A 71 1.42 2.17 7.71
CA ALA A 71 2.48 1.16 7.61
C ALA A 71 2.12 0.00 6.67
N VAL A 72 0.83 -0.37 6.56
CA VAL A 72 0.37 -1.44 5.66
C VAL A 72 0.65 -1.06 4.20
N LEU A 73 0.53 0.22 3.85
CA LEU A 73 0.73 0.70 2.49
C LEU A 73 2.22 0.84 2.15
N VAL A 74 3.01 1.42 3.06
CA VAL A 74 4.41 1.79 2.77
C VAL A 74 5.44 0.71 3.12
N PHE A 75 5.03 -0.37 3.80
CA PHE A 75 5.91 -1.48 4.20
C PHE A 75 5.36 -2.88 3.80
N PRO A 76 5.00 -3.12 2.52
CA PRO A 76 4.35 -4.38 2.08
C PRO A 76 5.23 -5.65 2.11
N GLY A 77 6.43 -5.56 2.69
CA GLY A 77 7.33 -6.69 2.88
C GLY A 77 8.47 -6.37 3.83
N TRP A 78 8.20 -5.56 4.85
CA TRP A 78 9.22 -5.18 5.83
C TRP A 78 9.65 -6.39 6.67
N ASP A 79 10.95 -6.56 6.76
CA ASP A 79 11.63 -7.58 7.54
C ASP A 79 12.64 -6.88 8.45
N VAL A 80 12.49 -7.08 9.76
CA VAL A 80 13.35 -6.48 10.80
C VAL A 80 14.82 -6.87 10.64
N HIS A 81 15.12 -8.01 10.02
CA HIS A 81 16.49 -8.45 9.79
C HIS A 81 17.13 -7.81 8.55
N ASN A 82 16.31 -7.21 7.69
CA ASN A 82 16.73 -6.52 6.46
C ASN A 82 16.38 -5.02 6.51
N ALA A 83 16.09 -4.48 7.69
CA ALA A 83 15.87 -3.06 7.88
C ALA A 83 17.22 -2.32 7.77
N ALA A 84 17.43 -1.64 6.64
CA ALA A 84 18.56 -0.74 6.42
C ALA A 84 18.44 0.53 7.26
#